data_AF-A0A2G2YU99-F1
#
_entry.id   AF-A0A2G2YU99-F1
#
_cell.length_a   1.000
_cell.length_b   1.000
_cell.length_c   1.000
_cell.angle_alpha   90.00
_cell.angle_beta   90.00
_cell.angle_gamma   90.00
#
_symmetry.space_group_name_H-M   'P 1'
#
loop_
_entity.id
_entity.type
_entity.pdbx_description
1 polymer ?
#
loop_
_entity_poly.entity_id
_entity_poly.type
_entity_poly.pdbx_seq_one_letter_code
_entity_poly.pdbx_strand_id
1 'polypeptide(L)'
;MVSHQSTTVNYSFIYEYIPNGTVVDHLTGDRAKDRFLSWPIRMNIVVETASALAYLHAYDIIHRDVKTSKILLNNNCRVKFADFGLSRLSSNDATHVSTAPQGTAGYVDPEYHECYQLTEKTDFYSFGVILIESHPPQRWW
;
A
#
# COMPACT_ATOMS: atom_id res chain seq x y z
N MET A 1 38.72 -30.40 12.80
CA MET A 1 37.92 -29.37 12.09
C MET A 1 36.61 -29.21 12.84
N VAL A 2 36.42 -28.11 13.56
CA VAL A 2 35.16 -27.82 14.28
C VAL A 2 34.23 -27.15 13.28
N SER A 3 33.09 -27.77 12.97
CA SER A 3 32.05 -27.17 12.14
C SER A 3 31.31 -26.11 12.97
N HIS A 4 31.47 -24.85 12.61
CA HIS A 4 30.61 -23.78 13.11
C HIS A 4 29.21 -23.98 12.51
N GLN A 5 28.25 -24.44 13.31
CA GLN A 5 26.84 -24.32 12.97
C GLN A 5 26.45 -22.86 13.17
N SER A 6 26.27 -22.12 12.07
CA SER A 6 25.61 -20.80 12.12
C SER A 6 24.20 -21.00 12.63
N THR A 7 23.91 -20.47 13.81
CA THR A 7 22.56 -20.39 14.35
C THR A 7 21.83 -19.26 13.63
N THR A 8 20.90 -19.60 12.75
CA THR A 8 20.04 -18.61 12.09
C THR A 8 19.07 -18.03 13.12
N VAL A 9 19.16 -16.72 13.36
CA VAL A 9 18.17 -15.99 14.18
C VAL A 9 16.98 -15.65 13.29
N ASN A 10 15.78 -16.07 13.70
CA ASN A 10 14.53 -15.72 13.01
C ASN A 10 13.89 -14.50 13.68
N TYR A 11 13.50 -13.52 12.88
CA TYR A 11 12.75 -12.34 13.33
C TYR A 11 11.28 -12.47 12.93
N SER A 12 10.37 -12.10 13.83
CA SER A 12 8.94 -12.12 13.60
C SER A 12 8.33 -10.78 14.01
N PHE A 13 7.36 -10.31 13.23
CA PHE A 13 6.52 -9.17 13.61
C PHE A 13 5.17 -9.67 14.10
N ILE A 14 4.69 -9.11 15.22
CA ILE A 14 3.38 -9.42 15.80
C ILE A 14 2.51 -8.19 15.65
N TYR A 15 1.40 -8.34 14.93
CA TYR A 15 0.40 -7.30 14.72
C TYR A 15 -0.95 -7.76 15.27
N GLU A 16 -1.85 -6.81 15.49
CA GLU A 16 -3.26 -7.13 15.70
C GLU A 16 -3.84 -7.86 14.48
N TYR A 17 -4.81 -8.75 14.74
CA TYR A 17 -5.50 -9.46 13.68
C TYR A 17 -6.61 -8.60 13.07
N ILE A 18 -6.60 -8.47 11.74
CA ILE A 18 -7.57 -7.68 10.97
C ILE A 18 -8.50 -8.62 10.18
N PRO A 19 -9.78 -8.75 10.58
CA PRO A 19 -10.62 -9.89 10.18
C PRO A 19 -11.23 -9.78 8.78
N ASN A 20 -11.41 -8.57 8.25
CA ASN A 20 -12.03 -8.39 6.94
C ASN A 20 -11.05 -8.49 5.78
N GLY A 21 -9.81 -8.96 6.01
CA GLY A 21 -8.83 -9.15 4.94
C GLY A 21 -8.43 -7.83 4.28
N THR A 22 -8.00 -7.90 3.03
CA THR A 22 -7.51 -6.76 2.25
C THR A 22 -8.58 -6.23 1.28
N VAL A 23 -8.41 -5.01 0.79
CA VAL A 23 -9.30 -4.46 -0.25
C VAL A 23 -9.32 -5.32 -1.50
N VAL A 24 -8.17 -5.87 -1.93
CA VAL A 24 -8.12 -6.71 -3.13
C VAL A 24 -8.96 -7.99 -2.97
N ASP A 25 -9.03 -8.57 -1.77
CA ASP A 25 -9.86 -9.75 -1.49
C ASP A 25 -11.35 -9.50 -1.80
N HIS A 26 -11.80 -8.26 -1.62
CA HIS A 26 -13.18 -7.83 -1.87
C HIS A 26 -13.43 -7.24 -3.26
N LEU A 27 -12.38 -6.83 -3.97
CA LEU A 27 -12.51 -6.30 -5.33
C LEU A 27 -12.47 -7.41 -6.39
N THR A 28 -11.48 -8.29 -6.29
CA THR A 28 -11.20 -9.34 -7.29
C THR A 28 -10.95 -10.73 -6.68
N GLY A 29 -10.74 -10.82 -5.37
CA GLY A 29 -10.50 -12.08 -4.68
C GLY A 29 -11.77 -12.86 -4.28
N ASP A 30 -11.59 -13.82 -3.39
CA ASP A 30 -12.64 -14.78 -2.99
C ASP A 30 -13.88 -14.10 -2.36
N ARG A 31 -13.68 -12.95 -1.72
CA ARG A 31 -14.74 -12.18 -1.04
C ARG A 31 -15.48 -11.22 -1.98
N ALA A 32 -15.07 -11.09 -3.23
CA ALA A 32 -15.74 -10.23 -4.20
C ALA A 32 -17.19 -10.66 -4.48
N LYS A 33 -17.48 -11.96 -4.36
CA LYS A 33 -18.83 -12.54 -4.56
C LYS A 33 -19.84 -12.05 -3.53
N ASP A 34 -19.37 -11.72 -2.32
CA ASP A 34 -20.23 -11.26 -1.22
C ASP A 34 -20.76 -9.84 -1.46
N ARG A 35 -20.17 -9.11 -2.43
CA ARG A 35 -20.49 -7.71 -2.76
C ARG A 35 -20.50 -6.79 -1.54
N PHE A 36 -19.69 -7.14 -0.55
CA PHE A 36 -19.63 -6.49 0.76
C PHE A 36 -19.23 -5.02 0.64
N LEU A 37 -18.27 -4.71 -0.25
CA LEU A 37 -17.85 -3.34 -0.52
C LEU A 37 -18.73 -2.68 -1.58
N SER A 38 -19.85 -2.10 -1.15
CA SER A 38 -20.65 -1.19 -1.98
C SER A 38 -19.84 0.03 -2.41
N TRP A 39 -20.28 0.73 -3.47
CA TRP A 39 -19.58 1.91 -3.98
C TRP A 39 -19.32 3.00 -2.91
N PRO A 40 -20.30 3.39 -2.07
CA PRO A 40 -20.05 4.35 -0.99
C PRO A 40 -18.97 3.88 0.00
N ILE A 41 -18.93 2.58 0.33
CA ILE A 41 -17.90 2.02 1.22
C ILE A 41 -16.53 2.11 0.56
N ARG A 42 -16.42 1.78 -0.75
CA ARG A 42 -15.17 1.91 -1.50
C ARG A 42 -14.67 3.36 -1.53
N MET A 43 -15.56 4.33 -1.64
CA MET A 43 -15.19 5.75 -1.58
C MET A 43 -14.69 6.16 -0.19
N ASN A 44 -15.32 5.67 0.88
CA ASN A 44 -14.80 5.88 2.23
C ASN A 44 -13.40 5.27 2.41
N ILE A 45 -13.17 4.06 1.89
CA ILE A 45 -11.85 3.40 1.89
C ILE A 45 -10.82 4.27 1.17
N VAL A 46 -11.12 4.77 -0.03
CA VAL A 46 -10.26 5.67 -0.79
C VAL A 46 -9.91 6.94 0.00
N VAL A 47 -10.90 7.58 0.62
CA VAL A 47 -10.69 8.80 1.43
C VAL A 47 -9.81 8.51 2.65
N GLU A 48 -10.03 7.38 3.32
CA GLU A 48 -9.21 6.97 4.46
C GLU A 48 -7.78 6.61 4.03
N THR A 49 -7.60 5.97 2.87
CA THR A 49 -6.27 5.71 2.30
C THR A 49 -5.54 7.03 2.00
N ALA A 50 -6.22 8.00 1.36
CA ALA A 50 -5.64 9.31 1.11
C ALA A 50 -5.23 10.02 2.42
N SER A 51 -6.08 9.92 3.44
CA SER A 51 -5.80 10.49 4.77
C SER A 51 -4.59 9.82 5.44
N ALA A 52 -4.45 8.50 5.31
CA ALA A 52 -3.31 7.77 5.83
C ALA A 52 -2.01 8.15 5.11
N LEU A 53 -2.03 8.28 3.78
CA LEU A 53 -0.86 8.74 3.01
C LEU A 53 -0.47 10.16 3.37
N ALA A 54 -1.44 11.07 3.48
CA ALA A 54 -1.20 12.44 3.91
C ALA A 54 -0.56 12.49 5.31
N TYR A 55 -0.99 11.62 6.23
CA TYR A 55 -0.36 11.47 7.53
C TYR A 55 1.10 11.00 7.40
N LEU A 56 1.39 9.97 6.60
CA LEU A 56 2.76 9.49 6.40
C LEU A 56 3.68 10.58 5.82
N HIS A 57 3.22 11.30 4.79
CA HIS A 57 3.98 12.37 4.16
C HIS A 57 4.24 13.54 5.11
N ALA A 58 3.30 13.85 6.02
CA ALA A 58 3.52 14.87 7.06
C ALA A 58 4.61 14.49 8.08
N TYR A 59 5.00 13.22 8.15
CA TYR A 59 6.11 12.72 8.97
C TYR A 59 7.31 12.29 8.12
N ASP A 60 7.42 12.80 6.90
CA ASP A 60 8.52 12.50 5.97
C ASP A 60 8.64 11.01 5.63
N ILE A 61 7.56 10.25 5.63
CA ILE A 61 7.57 8.81 5.31
C ILE A 61 6.96 8.60 3.92
N ILE A 62 7.75 8.12 2.97
CA ILE A 62 7.29 7.63 1.67
C ILE A 62 7.08 6.12 1.76
N HIS A 63 5.87 5.64 1.48
CA HIS A 63 5.50 4.24 1.70
C HIS A 63 6.12 3.30 0.66
N ARG A 64 6.08 3.69 -0.63
CA ARG A 64 6.71 3.03 -1.78
C ARG A 64 6.10 1.70 -2.27
N ASP A 65 5.19 1.10 -1.49
CA ASP A 65 4.42 -0.10 -1.92
C ASP A 65 2.91 0.04 -1.65
N VAL A 66 2.34 1.19 -2.03
CA VAL A 66 0.91 1.49 -1.89
C VAL A 66 0.10 0.64 -2.90
N LYS A 67 -0.80 -0.22 -2.41
CA LYS A 67 -1.67 -1.07 -3.25
C LYS A 67 -2.83 -1.65 -2.45
N THR A 68 -3.88 -2.13 -3.13
CA THR A 68 -5.09 -2.67 -2.48
C THR A 68 -4.84 -3.91 -1.62
N SER A 69 -3.78 -4.68 -1.88
CA SER A 69 -3.35 -5.81 -1.04
C SER A 69 -2.61 -5.40 0.25
N LYS A 70 -2.29 -4.12 0.43
CA LYS A 70 -1.71 -3.56 1.67
C LYS A 70 -2.71 -2.74 2.49
N ILE A 71 -3.95 -2.67 2.03
CA ILE A 71 -5.04 -1.99 2.72
C ILE A 71 -5.91 -3.05 3.37
N LEU A 72 -5.76 -3.22 4.69
CA LEU A 72 -6.56 -4.14 5.48
C LEU A 72 -7.84 -3.46 5.96
N LEU A 73 -8.90 -4.25 6.14
CA LEU A 73 -10.20 -3.78 6.58
C LEU A 73 -10.54 -4.35 7.96
N ASN A 74 -10.81 -3.49 8.93
CA ASN A 74 -11.29 -3.93 10.23
C ASN A 74 -12.81 -4.25 10.21
N ASN A 75 -13.37 -4.65 11.37
CA ASN A 75 -14.79 -4.98 11.53
C ASN A 75 -15.76 -3.91 10.99
N ASN A 76 -15.35 -2.65 11.01
CA ASN A 76 -16.18 -1.50 10.61
C ASN A 76 -15.87 -1.04 9.18
N CYS A 77 -15.20 -1.85 8.37
CA CYS A 77 -14.71 -1.50 7.03
C CYS A 77 -13.80 -0.28 6.99
N ARG A 78 -13.10 0.01 8.10
CA ARG A 78 -12.13 1.09 8.19
C ARG A 78 -10.77 0.60 7.75
N VAL A 79 -10.00 1.50 7.13
CA VAL A 79 -8.68 1.20 6.58
C VAL A 79 -7.65 1.03 7.68
N LYS A 80 -6.83 -0.02 7.57
CA LYS A 80 -5.53 -0.11 8.21
C LYS A 80 -4.46 -0.37 7.16
N PHE A 81 -3.49 0.53 7.11
CA PHE A 81 -2.38 0.45 6.17
C PHE A 81 -1.30 -0.46 6.72
N ALA A 82 -0.78 -1.37 5.88
CA ALA A 82 0.15 -2.41 6.28
C ALA A 82 1.42 -2.42 5.41
N ASP A 83 2.47 -3.04 5.96
CA ASP A 83 3.75 -3.32 5.31
C ASP A 83 4.60 -2.10 4.91
N PHE A 84 5.37 -1.63 5.87
CA PHE A 84 6.33 -0.54 5.71
C PHE A 84 7.74 -1.04 5.32
N GLY A 85 7.89 -2.30 4.87
CA GLY A 85 9.20 -2.90 4.61
C GLY A 85 10.01 -2.19 3.51
N LEU A 86 9.33 -1.51 2.58
CA LEU A 86 9.95 -0.73 1.51
C LEU A 86 10.00 0.77 1.78
N SER A 87 9.39 1.23 2.87
CA SER A 87 9.25 2.65 3.15
C SER A 87 10.59 3.34 3.38
N ARG A 88 10.63 4.64 3.12
CA ARG A 88 11.83 5.48 3.25
C ARG A 88 11.49 6.81 3.89
N LEU A 89 12.44 7.34 4.65
CA LEU A 89 12.36 8.70 5.14
C LEU A 89 12.80 9.65 4.02
N SER A 90 11.97 10.64 3.69
CA SER A 90 12.40 11.81 2.92
C SER A 90 13.25 12.71 3.81
N SER A 91 14.26 13.35 3.21
CA SER A 91 15.02 14.39 3.91
C SER A 91 14.34 15.74 3.68
N ASN A 92 14.12 16.52 4.74
CA ASN A 92 13.51 17.86 4.65
C ASN A 92 14.29 18.82 3.73
N ASP A 93 15.59 18.58 3.54
CA ASP A 93 16.47 19.43 2.72
C ASP A 93 16.64 18.91 1.27
N ALA A 94 16.00 17.80 0.90
CA ALA A 94 16.16 17.19 -0.41
C ALA A 94 14.84 17.16 -1.19
N THR A 95 14.92 17.38 -2.50
CA THR A 95 13.75 17.30 -3.38
C THR A 95 13.30 15.85 -3.64
N HIS A 96 14.17 14.87 -3.40
CA HIS A 96 13.93 13.45 -3.62
C HIS A 96 14.90 12.59 -2.82
N VAL A 97 14.61 11.29 -2.73
CA VAL A 97 15.52 10.24 -2.26
C VAL A 97 16.02 9.45 -3.46
N SER A 98 17.34 9.48 -3.73
CA SER A 98 17.92 8.67 -4.81
C SER A 98 18.00 7.20 -4.40
N THR A 99 17.21 6.33 -5.04
CA THR A 99 17.18 4.91 -4.71
C THR A 99 16.69 4.07 -5.89
N ALA A 100 17.14 2.81 -5.99
CA ALA A 100 16.71 1.91 -7.05
C ALA A 100 15.19 1.66 -7.00
N PRO A 101 14.48 1.64 -8.14
CA PRO A 101 13.05 1.32 -8.19
C PRO A 101 12.70 0.04 -7.42
N GLN A 102 11.74 0.16 -6.51
CA GLN A 102 11.17 -0.93 -5.73
C GLN A 102 9.69 -0.64 -5.54
N GLY A 103 8.87 -1.68 -5.46
CA GLY A 103 7.43 -1.59 -5.36
C GLY A 103 6.78 -2.72 -6.17
N THR A 104 5.47 -2.67 -6.32
CA THR A 104 4.71 -3.70 -7.04
C THR A 104 4.44 -3.28 -8.47
N ALA A 105 4.74 -4.18 -9.42
CA ALA A 105 4.44 -3.96 -10.83
C ALA A 105 2.97 -3.55 -11.04
N GLY A 106 2.74 -2.52 -11.86
CA GLY A 106 1.42 -1.91 -12.07
C GLY A 106 1.10 -0.75 -11.11
N TYR A 107 1.77 -0.65 -9.95
CA TYR A 107 1.62 0.47 -9.00
C TYR A 107 2.84 1.39 -8.94
N VAL A 108 3.98 0.97 -9.50
CA VAL A 108 5.21 1.77 -9.52
C VAL A 108 5.04 2.96 -10.45
N ASP A 109 5.35 4.15 -9.90
CA ASP A 109 5.45 5.41 -10.63
C ASP A 109 6.50 5.31 -11.75
N PRO A 110 6.11 5.55 -13.02
CA PRO A 110 7.03 5.47 -14.15
C PRO A 110 8.18 6.48 -14.06
N GLU A 111 7.95 7.69 -13.52
CA GLU A 111 8.99 8.70 -13.40
C GLU A 111 10.03 8.27 -12.37
N TYR A 112 9.60 7.76 -11.22
CA TYR A 112 10.51 7.14 -10.25
C TYR A 112 11.25 5.94 -10.85
N HIS A 113 10.57 5.11 -11.65
CA HIS A 113 11.18 3.96 -12.31
C HIS A 113 12.31 4.36 -13.27
N GLU A 114 12.13 5.46 -14.01
CA GLU A 114 13.10 5.95 -14.99
C GLU A 114 14.22 6.78 -14.36
N CYS A 115 13.88 7.68 -13.44
CA CYS A 115 14.78 8.69 -12.89
C CYS A 115 15.45 8.29 -11.58
N TYR A 116 14.98 7.22 -10.92
CA TYR A 116 15.50 6.74 -9.63
C TYR A 116 15.31 7.76 -8.49
N GLN A 117 14.37 8.71 -8.68
CA GLN A 117 14.08 9.80 -7.75
C GLN A 117 12.76 9.50 -7.01
N LEU A 118 12.87 9.00 -5.78
CA LEU A 118 11.72 8.70 -4.96
C LEU A 118 11.20 9.98 -4.29
N THR A 119 9.90 10.25 -4.44
CA THR A 119 9.22 11.39 -3.80
C THR A 119 7.85 10.96 -3.24
N GLU A 120 7.18 11.83 -2.50
CA GLU A 120 5.77 11.62 -2.10
C GLU A 120 4.83 11.40 -3.32
N LYS A 121 5.19 11.92 -4.51
CA LYS A 121 4.41 11.76 -5.75
C LYS A 121 4.35 10.30 -6.20
N THR A 122 5.36 9.51 -5.85
CA THR A 122 5.36 8.08 -6.10
C THR A 122 4.20 7.36 -5.40
N ASP A 123 3.91 7.71 -4.13
CA ASP A 123 2.75 7.14 -3.43
C ASP A 123 1.42 7.66 -4.02
N PHE A 124 1.39 8.90 -4.51
CA PHE A 124 0.20 9.45 -5.17
C PHE A 124 -0.11 8.78 -6.51
N TYR A 125 0.91 8.40 -7.28
CA TYR A 125 0.70 7.60 -8.50
C TYR A 125 0.04 6.26 -8.16
N SER A 126 0.59 5.53 -7.19
CA SER A 126 0.04 4.26 -6.72
C SER A 126 -1.38 4.42 -6.16
N PHE A 127 -1.66 5.51 -5.46
CA PHE A 127 -3.02 5.87 -5.02
C PHE A 127 -3.98 6.07 -6.19
N GLY A 128 -3.51 6.67 -7.30
CA GLY A 128 -4.26 6.76 -8.56
C GLY A 128 -4.70 5.39 -9.09
N VAL A 129 -3.83 4.38 -9.00
CA VAL A 129 -4.18 3.01 -9.38
C VAL A 129 -5.27 2.43 -8.47
N ILE A 130 -5.20 2.67 -7.15
CA ILE A 130 -6.24 2.26 -6.19
C ILE A 130 -7.60 2.90 -6.50
N LEU A 131 -7.61 4.17 -6.90
CA LEU A 131 -8.83 4.86 -7.33
C LEU A 131 -9.49 4.15 -8.52
N ILE A 132 -8.68 3.76 -9.51
CA ILE A 132 -9.15 3.06 -10.71
C ILE A 132 -9.71 1.68 -10.33
N GLU A 133 -8.98 0.89 -9.52
CA GLU A 133 -9.44 -0.43 -9.07
C GLU A 133 -10.71 -0.37 -8.22
N SER A 134 -10.87 0.68 -7.43
CA SER A 134 -12.04 0.87 -6.57
C SER A 134 -13.30 1.21 -7.37
N HIS A 135 -13.14 1.77 -8.57
CA HIS A 135 -14.25 2.15 -9.44
C HIS A 135 -15.06 0.91 -9.87
N PRO A 136 -16.40 0.92 -9.74
CA PRO A 136 -17.21 -0.19 -10.19
C PRO A 136 -17.05 -0.38 -11.70
N PRO A 137 -17.07 -1.62 -12.20
CA PRO A 137 -17.05 -1.87 -13.64
C PRO A 137 -18.25 -1.14 -14.26
N GLN A 138 -17.98 -0.35 -15.30
CA GLN A 138 -19.02 0.38 -16.00
C GLN A 138 -19.94 -0.62 -16.69
N ARG A 139 -21.19 -0.71 -16.23
CA ARG A 139 -22.27 -1.37 -16.99
C ARG A 139 -22.77 -0.37 -18.02
N TRP A 140 -22.09 -0.33 -19.16
CA TRP A 140 -22.71 0.20 -20.36
C TRP A 140 -23.65 -0.91 -20.86
N TRP A 141 -24.92 -0.52 -21.07
CA TRP A 141 -26.12 -1.33 -21.41
C TRP A 141 -26.59 -2.36 -20.38
#